data_AF-E4XI92-F1
#
_entry.id   AF-E4XI92-F1
#
_cell.length_a   1.000
_cell.length_b   1.000
_cell.length_c   1.000
_cell.angle_alpha   90.00
_cell.angle_beta   90.00
_cell.angle_gamma   90.00
#
_symmetry.space_group_name_H-M   'P 1'
#
loop_
_entity.id
_entity.type
_entity.pdbx_description
1 polymer ?
#
loop_
_entity_poly.entity_id
_entity_poly.type
_entity_poly.pdbx_seq_one_letter_code
_entity_poly.pdbx_strand_id
1 'polypeptide(L)'
;MKNFEKLTKKKAFNRLHSAWHQKFDTEYEGFWSYKKYIYVIQTFEDENATQDPRYLVSFKAFLKYIVHVASDIDFNEHWQSYDYSCSPCTMNYHYVTKQESSAADASFILRQRNLTNITYLPGAYDDHTEASPKELFNTHGINNEIALQLYAIYYPDFIMYNYSIDEFLETE
;
A
#
# COMPACT_ATOMS: atom_id res chain seq x y z
N MET A 1 18.09 -14.74 -16.08
CA MET A 1 17.45 -13.62 -15.37
C MET A 1 16.03 -13.48 -15.89
N LYS A 2 15.05 -13.33 -15.01
CA LYS A 2 13.68 -13.01 -15.42
C LYS A 2 13.63 -11.51 -15.77
N ASN A 3 13.00 -11.15 -16.88
CA ASN A 3 12.85 -9.76 -17.31
C ASN A 3 11.39 -9.38 -17.16
N PHE A 4 11.13 -8.26 -16.47
CA PHE A 4 9.79 -7.68 -16.38
C PHE A 4 9.76 -6.36 -17.14
N GLU A 5 8.59 -6.05 -17.70
CA GLU A 5 8.42 -4.85 -18.50
C GLU A 5 8.31 -3.59 -17.63
N LYS A 6 7.60 -3.67 -16.50
CA LYS A 6 7.28 -2.51 -15.66
C LYS A 6 7.13 -2.90 -14.19
N LEU A 7 7.56 -2.03 -13.29
CA LEU A 7 7.22 -2.04 -11.86
C LEU A 7 6.46 -0.75 -11.52
N THR A 8 5.21 -0.88 -11.03
CA THR A 8 4.37 0.25 -10.57
C THR A 8 4.33 0.29 -9.05
N LYS A 9 4.50 1.48 -8.46
CA LYS A 9 4.67 1.64 -7.01
C LYS A 9 3.65 2.59 -6.41
N LYS A 10 3.14 2.21 -5.26
CA LYS A 10 2.32 3.04 -4.38
C LYS A 10 3.11 3.35 -3.13
N LYS A 11 2.93 4.52 -2.51
CA LYS A 11 3.50 4.79 -1.17
C LYS A 11 3.12 3.64 -0.23
N ALA A 12 4.06 3.13 0.57
CA ALA A 12 3.86 1.91 1.34
C ALA A 12 2.59 1.97 2.21
N PHE A 13 2.32 3.10 2.85
CA PHE A 13 1.15 3.26 3.73
C PHE A 13 -0.16 3.40 2.95
N ASN A 14 -0.15 4.06 1.78
CA ASN A 14 -1.28 4.08 0.87
C ASN A 14 -1.61 2.67 0.35
N ARG A 15 -0.60 1.81 0.14
CA ARG A 15 -0.82 0.38 -0.17
C ARG A 15 -1.51 -0.34 0.98
N LEU A 16 -1.07 -0.13 2.22
CA LEU A 16 -1.74 -0.70 3.40
C LEU A 16 -3.18 -0.26 3.50
N HIS A 17 -3.45 1.04 3.33
CA HIS A 17 -4.83 1.55 3.34
C HIS A 17 -5.66 0.96 2.21
N SER A 18 -5.12 0.87 1.00
CA SER A 18 -5.80 0.26 -0.15
C SER A 18 -6.12 -1.22 0.07
N ALA A 19 -5.18 -1.97 0.66
CA ALA A 19 -5.38 -3.36 1.02
C ALA A 19 -6.48 -3.48 2.08
N TRP A 20 -6.40 -2.67 3.14
CA TRP A 20 -7.42 -2.66 4.20
C TRP A 20 -8.81 -2.32 3.65
N HIS A 21 -8.90 -1.20 2.92
CA HIS A 21 -10.14 -0.66 2.36
C HIS A 21 -10.86 -1.67 1.50
N GLN A 22 -10.15 -2.47 0.68
CA GLN A 22 -10.79 -3.49 -0.13
C GLN A 22 -11.05 -4.78 0.66
N LYS A 23 -10.04 -5.32 1.35
CA LYS A 23 -10.12 -6.69 1.88
C LYS A 23 -11.03 -6.82 3.10
N PHE A 24 -11.24 -5.72 3.82
CA PHE A 24 -12.06 -5.69 5.02
C PHE A 24 -13.36 -4.91 4.83
N ASP A 25 -13.68 -4.45 3.61
CA ASP A 25 -15.03 -3.96 3.30
C ASP A 25 -16.05 -5.10 3.48
N THR A 26 -17.15 -4.82 4.15
CA THR A 26 -18.24 -5.78 4.39
C THR A 26 -18.91 -6.25 3.10
N GLU A 27 -18.85 -5.46 2.03
CA GLU A 27 -19.39 -5.81 0.71
C GLU A 27 -18.39 -6.55 -0.18
N TYR A 28 -17.14 -6.75 0.27
CA TYR A 28 -16.14 -7.44 -0.53
C TYR A 28 -16.42 -8.95 -0.62
N GLU A 29 -16.86 -9.41 -1.78
CA GLU A 29 -17.18 -10.83 -2.03
C GLU A 29 -16.03 -11.80 -1.70
N GLY A 30 -14.78 -11.33 -1.84
CA GLY A 30 -13.56 -12.10 -1.57
C GLY A 30 -13.14 -12.17 -0.10
N PHE A 31 -13.92 -11.64 0.86
CA PHE A 31 -13.52 -11.54 2.26
C PHE A 31 -13.20 -12.89 2.91
N TRP A 32 -13.78 -14.00 2.41
CA TRP A 32 -13.55 -15.35 2.93
C TRP A 32 -12.07 -15.74 2.97
N SER A 33 -11.29 -15.32 1.97
CA SER A 33 -9.84 -15.54 1.90
C SER A 33 -9.07 -14.84 3.04
N TYR A 34 -9.70 -13.84 3.67
CA TYR A 34 -9.10 -13.00 4.72
C TYR A 34 -9.67 -13.27 6.11
N LYS A 35 -10.58 -14.24 6.25
CA LYS A 35 -11.26 -14.56 7.51
C LYS A 35 -10.29 -14.84 8.68
N LYS A 36 -9.17 -15.53 8.40
CA LYS A 36 -8.13 -15.78 9.40
C LYS A 36 -7.49 -14.49 9.92
N TYR A 37 -7.28 -13.50 9.06
CA TYR A 37 -6.71 -12.22 9.43
C TYR A 37 -7.72 -11.38 10.20
N ILE A 38 -8.99 -11.37 9.75
CA ILE A 38 -10.07 -10.66 10.46
C ILE A 38 -10.12 -11.09 11.93
N TYR A 39 -10.14 -12.39 12.21
CA TYR A 39 -10.20 -12.90 13.59
C TYR A 39 -9.01 -12.46 14.45
N VAL A 40 -7.80 -12.45 13.87
CA VAL A 40 -6.59 -12.03 14.60
C VAL A 40 -6.56 -10.51 14.77
N ILE A 41 -6.88 -9.74 13.73
CA ILE A 41 -6.87 -8.28 13.74
C ILE A 41 -7.91 -7.73 14.72
N GLN A 42 -9.06 -8.38 14.87
CA GLN A 42 -10.09 -8.01 15.85
C GLN A 42 -9.56 -7.96 17.29
N THR A 43 -8.48 -8.69 17.61
CA THR A 43 -7.85 -8.65 18.94
C THR A 43 -7.05 -7.36 19.21
N PHE A 44 -6.81 -6.55 18.18
CA PHE A 44 -6.07 -5.28 18.26
C PHE A 44 -6.98 -4.03 18.26
N GLU A 45 -8.30 -4.22 18.20
CA GLU A 45 -9.27 -3.12 18.27
C GLU A 45 -9.17 -2.38 19.60
N ASP A 46 -9.35 -1.05 19.55
CA ASP A 46 -9.46 -0.26 20.78
C ASP A 46 -10.82 -0.56 21.45
N GLU A 47 -10.83 -0.82 22.75
CA GLU A 47 -12.04 -1.23 23.50
C GLU A 47 -13.24 -0.27 23.33
N ASN A 48 -12.96 1.02 23.06
CA ASN A 48 -13.96 2.07 22.92
C ASN A 48 -13.96 2.74 21.52
N ALA A 49 -13.36 2.11 20.50
CA ALA A 49 -13.42 2.67 19.15
C ALA A 49 -14.82 2.54 18.55
N THR A 50 -15.35 3.64 18.03
CA THR A 50 -16.49 3.60 17.13
C THR A 50 -16.05 2.94 15.83
N GLN A 51 -16.51 1.72 15.57
CA GLN A 51 -16.25 1.03 14.32
C GLN A 51 -17.16 1.57 13.22
N ASP A 52 -16.57 1.90 12.08
CA ASP A 52 -17.33 2.14 10.85
C ASP A 52 -17.96 0.81 10.41
N PRO A 53 -19.31 0.70 10.35
CA PRO A 53 -19.99 -0.54 10.02
C PRO A 53 -19.67 -1.05 8.61
N ARG A 54 -19.08 -0.21 7.75
CA ARG A 54 -18.60 -0.61 6.43
C ARG A 54 -17.46 -1.62 6.49
N TYR A 55 -16.66 -1.63 7.56
CA TYR A 55 -15.47 -2.46 7.64
C TYR A 55 -15.54 -3.49 8.77
N LEU A 56 -14.98 -4.68 8.51
CA LEU A 56 -14.92 -5.79 9.45
C LEU A 56 -13.90 -5.58 10.59
N VAL A 57 -12.92 -4.70 10.36
CA VAL A 57 -11.88 -4.27 11.31
C VAL A 57 -11.48 -2.82 11.02
N SER A 58 -11.09 -2.07 12.03
CA SER A 58 -10.59 -0.71 11.87
C SER A 58 -9.20 -0.68 11.22
N PHE A 59 -8.90 0.41 10.49
CA PHE A 59 -7.58 0.58 9.88
C PHE A 59 -6.47 0.59 10.94
N LYS A 60 -6.75 1.19 12.11
CA LYS A 60 -5.82 1.23 13.23
C LYS A 60 -5.51 -0.15 13.78
N ALA A 61 -6.52 -1.01 13.99
CA ALA A 61 -6.30 -2.39 14.42
C ALA A 61 -5.48 -3.17 13.39
N PHE A 62 -5.76 -2.96 12.10
CA PHE A 62 -4.96 -3.56 11.02
C PHE A 62 -3.48 -3.13 11.08
N LEU A 63 -3.19 -1.84 11.26
CA LEU A 63 -1.80 -1.37 11.38
C LEU A 63 -1.09 -1.93 12.62
N LYS A 64 -1.79 -2.02 13.76
CA LYS A 64 -1.23 -2.67 14.97
C LYS A 64 -0.91 -4.15 14.72
N TYR A 65 -1.75 -4.87 13.99
CA TYR A 65 -1.48 -6.25 13.61
C TYR A 65 -0.22 -6.35 12.74
N ILE A 66 -0.05 -5.47 11.75
CA ILE A 66 1.16 -5.43 10.90
C ILE A 66 2.41 -5.20 11.75
N VAL A 67 2.36 -4.21 12.65
CA VAL A 67 3.43 -3.91 13.61
C VAL A 67 3.71 -5.10 14.53
N HIS A 68 2.67 -5.81 14.98
CA HIS A 68 2.82 -6.95 15.90
C HIS A 68 3.52 -8.13 15.22
N VAL A 69 3.13 -8.45 13.99
CA VAL A 69 3.74 -9.54 13.21
C VAL A 69 5.16 -9.18 12.78
N ALA A 70 5.41 -7.93 12.38
CA ALA A 70 6.74 -7.38 12.05
C ALA A 70 7.60 -8.26 11.13
N SER A 71 6.97 -9.01 10.22
CA SER A 71 7.62 -10.05 9.43
C SER A 71 7.01 -10.13 8.03
N ASP A 72 7.76 -9.68 7.02
CA ASP A 72 7.32 -9.71 5.62
C ASP A 72 7.01 -11.13 5.12
N ILE A 73 7.75 -12.14 5.60
CA ILE A 73 7.53 -13.53 5.20
C ILE A 73 6.17 -14.07 5.67
N ASP A 74 5.67 -13.56 6.80
CA ASP A 74 4.40 -13.97 7.39
C ASP A 74 3.21 -13.11 6.90
N PHE A 75 3.49 -12.06 6.14
CA PHE A 75 2.47 -11.20 5.55
C PHE A 75 1.79 -11.83 4.33
N ASN A 76 0.54 -11.44 4.09
CA ASN A 76 -0.11 -11.67 2.81
C ASN A 76 0.53 -10.76 1.75
N GLU A 77 0.53 -11.22 0.50
CA GLU A 77 1.08 -10.52 -0.66
C GLU A 77 0.57 -9.09 -0.83
N HIS A 78 -0.61 -8.75 -0.30
CA HIS A 78 -1.18 -7.40 -0.40
C HIS A 78 -0.58 -6.38 0.59
N TRP A 79 0.08 -6.83 1.66
CA TRP A 79 0.75 -5.96 2.62
C TRP A 79 2.22 -6.34 2.88
N GLN A 80 2.77 -7.26 2.10
CA GLN A 80 4.22 -7.47 1.99
C GLN A 80 4.90 -6.24 1.40
N SER A 81 6.14 -5.97 1.81
CA SER A 81 7.00 -4.98 1.16
C SER A 81 7.20 -5.28 -0.32
N TYR A 82 7.51 -4.24 -1.11
CA TYR A 82 7.92 -4.45 -2.50
C TYR A 82 9.27 -5.14 -2.60
N ASP A 83 10.17 -4.87 -1.65
CA ASP A 83 11.44 -5.58 -1.55
C ASP A 83 11.23 -7.10 -1.50
N TYR A 84 10.29 -7.56 -0.66
CA TYR A 84 9.95 -8.97 -0.56
C TYR A 84 9.17 -9.49 -1.78
N SER A 85 8.08 -8.83 -2.16
CA SER A 85 7.15 -9.35 -3.18
C SER A 85 7.69 -9.33 -4.62
N CYS A 86 8.58 -8.38 -4.94
CA CYS A 86 9.08 -8.19 -6.31
C CYS A 86 10.58 -8.48 -6.45
N SER A 87 11.31 -8.65 -5.34
CA SER A 87 12.77 -8.84 -5.30
C SER A 87 13.51 -7.91 -6.29
N PRO A 88 13.24 -6.59 -6.26
CA PRO A 88 13.59 -5.67 -7.33
C PRO A 88 15.09 -5.55 -7.58
N CYS A 89 15.92 -5.85 -6.57
CA CYS A 89 17.38 -5.90 -6.68
C CYS A 89 17.90 -7.08 -7.54
N THR A 90 17.08 -8.12 -7.74
CA THR A 90 17.46 -9.34 -8.48
C THR A 90 16.87 -9.41 -9.89
N MET A 91 16.09 -8.40 -10.26
CA MET A 91 15.22 -8.41 -11.43
C MET A 91 15.50 -7.20 -12.32
N ASN A 92 15.56 -7.42 -13.63
CA ASN A 92 15.78 -6.34 -14.59
C ASN A 92 14.43 -5.77 -15.04
N TYR A 93 14.19 -4.51 -14.71
CA TYR A 93 13.03 -3.75 -15.18
C TYR A 93 13.46 -2.73 -16.23
N HIS A 94 12.68 -2.61 -17.29
CA HIS A 94 12.87 -1.54 -18.28
C HIS A 94 12.34 -0.20 -17.78
N TYR A 95 11.27 -0.23 -17.00
CA TYR A 95 10.62 0.95 -16.45
C TYR A 95 10.27 0.76 -14.98
N VAL A 96 10.57 1.79 -14.20
CA VAL A 96 10.15 1.95 -12.80
C VAL A 96 9.25 3.16 -12.75
N THR A 97 8.02 2.98 -12.27
CA THR A 97 6.95 3.97 -12.34
C THR A 97 6.29 4.17 -10.98
N LYS A 98 5.67 5.33 -10.76
CA LYS A 98 4.96 5.65 -9.52
C LYS A 98 3.46 5.77 -9.82
N GLN A 99 2.62 5.45 -8.85
CA GLN A 99 1.17 5.49 -9.03
C GLN A 99 0.70 6.93 -9.21
N GLU A 100 1.30 7.88 -8.49
CA GLU A 100 1.02 9.32 -8.64
C GLU A 100 1.39 9.91 -10.00
N SER A 101 2.23 9.21 -10.79
CA SER A 101 2.61 9.59 -12.15
C SER A 101 2.09 8.61 -13.20
N SER A 102 1.09 7.79 -12.86
CA SER A 102 0.70 6.63 -13.67
C SER A 102 0.27 7.00 -15.09
N ALA A 103 -0.49 8.08 -15.26
CA ALA A 103 -0.91 8.57 -16.57
C ALA A 103 0.25 9.11 -17.42
N ALA A 104 1.16 9.86 -16.80
CA ALA A 104 2.36 10.39 -17.45
C ALA A 104 3.32 9.26 -17.84
N ASP A 105 3.54 8.30 -16.95
CA ASP A 105 4.39 7.12 -17.15
C ASP A 105 3.84 6.22 -18.26
N ALA A 106 2.53 5.99 -18.28
CA ALA A 106 1.86 5.27 -19.36
C ALA A 106 2.07 5.93 -20.71
N SER A 107 1.85 7.25 -20.79
CA SER A 107 2.05 8.03 -22.01
C SER A 107 3.49 7.98 -22.50
N PHE A 108 4.46 8.05 -21.59
CA PHE A 108 5.88 7.92 -21.91
C PHE A 108 6.23 6.53 -22.49
N ILE A 109 5.79 5.46 -21.81
CA ILE A 109 6.07 4.08 -22.23
C ILE A 109 5.45 3.79 -23.60
N LEU A 110 4.22 4.21 -23.86
CA LEU A 110 3.54 4.01 -25.15
C LEU A 110 4.28 4.70 -26.30
N ARG A 111 4.76 5.95 -26.09
CA ARG A 111 5.59 6.66 -27.08
C ARG A 111 6.89 5.92 -27.36
N GLN A 112 7.58 5.45 -26.31
CA GLN A 112 8.85 4.73 -26.46
C GLN A 112 8.70 3.39 -27.22
N ARG A 113 7.50 2.81 -27.21
CA ARG A 113 7.17 1.57 -27.94
C ARG A 113 6.63 1.81 -29.35
N ASN A 114 6.61 3.05 -29.84
CA ASN A 114 5.94 3.43 -31.10
C ASN A 114 4.46 3.02 -31.15
N LEU A 115 3.81 2.89 -29.99
CA LEU A 115 2.39 2.58 -29.86
C LEU A 115 1.57 3.88 -29.79
N THR A 116 1.76 4.75 -30.78
CA THR A 116 1.15 6.09 -30.83
C THR A 116 -0.36 6.08 -31.09
N ASN A 117 -0.90 4.94 -31.52
CA ASN A 117 -2.34 4.78 -31.78
C ASN A 117 -3.14 4.43 -30.52
N ILE A 118 -2.47 4.21 -29.38
CA ILE A 118 -3.09 4.03 -28.07
C ILE A 118 -3.01 5.37 -27.34
N THR A 119 -4.12 6.11 -27.32
CA THR A 119 -4.21 7.44 -26.71
C THR A 119 -4.70 7.41 -25.26
N TYR A 120 -5.13 6.24 -24.77
CA TYR A 120 -5.72 6.06 -23.44
C TYR A 120 -5.53 4.62 -22.96
N LEU A 121 -5.04 4.43 -21.73
CA LEU A 121 -5.11 3.15 -21.03
C LEU A 121 -6.41 3.15 -20.19
N PRO A 122 -7.40 2.28 -20.45
CA PRO A 122 -8.64 2.28 -19.69
C PRO A 122 -8.41 1.92 -18.22
N GLY A 123 -8.76 2.83 -17.31
CA GLY A 123 -9.34 2.53 -16.00
C GLY A 123 -8.52 1.72 -14.98
N ALA A 124 -7.19 1.66 -15.06
CA ALA A 124 -6.44 0.96 -14.01
C ALA A 124 -6.14 1.85 -12.80
N TYR A 125 -5.84 3.13 -13.02
CA TYR A 125 -5.60 4.15 -12.01
C TYR A 125 -5.86 5.49 -12.70
N ASP A 126 -7.04 6.09 -12.52
CA ASP A 126 -7.10 7.55 -12.70
C ASP A 126 -6.04 8.15 -11.75
N ASP A 127 -5.53 9.34 -12.06
CA ASP A 127 -4.70 10.11 -11.11
C ASP A 127 -5.60 10.52 -9.93
N HIS A 128 -6.04 9.55 -9.13
CA HIS A 128 -6.76 9.75 -7.91
C HIS A 128 -5.79 10.43 -6.97
N THR A 129 -6.17 11.63 -6.53
CA THR A 129 -5.57 12.28 -5.39
C THR A 129 -5.89 11.41 -4.18
N GLU A 130 -5.06 10.41 -3.94
CA GLU A 130 -5.13 9.64 -2.72
C GLU A 130 -4.76 10.56 -1.56
N ALA A 131 -5.47 10.41 -0.45
CA ALA A 131 -5.08 11.05 0.79
C ALA A 131 -3.60 10.77 1.06
N SER A 132 -2.89 11.81 1.45
CA SER A 132 -1.52 11.68 1.91
C SER A 132 -1.49 10.71 3.10
N PRO A 133 -0.38 9.99 3.30
CA PRO A 133 -0.24 9.12 4.46
C PRO A 133 -0.51 9.82 5.79
N LYS A 134 -0.09 11.09 5.90
CA LYS A 134 -0.40 11.94 7.05
C LYS A 134 -1.90 12.15 7.24
N GLU A 135 -2.63 12.51 6.18
CA GLU A 135 -4.10 12.64 6.26
C GLU A 135 -4.78 11.33 6.66
N LEU A 136 -4.32 10.19 6.14
CA LEU A 136 -4.82 8.87 6.53
C LEU A 136 -4.55 8.59 8.01
N PHE A 137 -3.34 8.88 8.49
CA PHE A 137 -2.95 8.63 9.87
C PHE A 137 -3.78 9.48 10.83
N ASN A 138 -3.96 10.75 10.50
CA ASN A 138 -4.77 11.68 11.27
C ASN A 138 -6.24 11.26 11.29
N THR A 139 -6.80 10.88 10.13
CA THR A 139 -8.19 10.44 10.00
C THR A 139 -8.48 9.17 10.81
N HIS A 140 -7.49 8.28 10.92
CA HIS A 140 -7.63 7.01 11.64
C HIS A 140 -7.04 7.03 13.06
N GLY A 141 -6.58 8.18 13.56
CA GLY A 141 -6.01 8.31 14.90
C GLY A 141 -4.78 7.45 15.13
N ILE A 142 -3.90 7.37 14.14
CA ILE A 142 -2.63 6.63 14.17
C ILE A 142 -1.56 7.54 14.78
N ASN A 143 -0.89 7.06 15.81
CA ASN A 143 0.18 7.83 16.46
C ASN A 143 1.52 7.66 15.74
N ASN A 144 2.47 8.55 16.04
CA ASN A 144 3.82 8.51 15.48
C ASN A 144 4.60 7.22 15.84
N GLU A 145 4.26 6.55 16.95
CA GLU A 145 4.92 5.28 17.33
C GLU A 145 4.63 4.17 16.32
N ILE A 146 3.35 3.94 15.99
CA ILE A 146 2.94 2.98 14.95
C ILE A 146 3.55 3.38 13.61
N ALA A 147 3.58 4.68 13.29
CA ALA A 147 4.20 5.19 12.06
C ALA A 147 5.68 4.81 11.93
N LEU A 148 6.46 4.99 13.01
CA LEU A 148 7.88 4.67 13.06
C LEU A 148 8.14 3.16 12.98
N GLN A 149 7.29 2.34 13.61
CA GLN A 149 7.39 0.88 13.52
C GLN A 149 7.08 0.38 12.11
N LEU A 150 6.04 0.92 11.47
CA LEU A 150 5.74 0.63 10.06
C LEU A 150 6.88 1.10 9.15
N TYR A 151 7.47 2.26 9.41
CA TYR A 151 8.64 2.73 8.66
C TYR A 151 9.80 1.73 8.75
N ALA A 152 10.08 1.19 9.94
CA ALA A 152 11.13 0.19 10.11
C ALA A 152 10.86 -1.09 9.30
N ILE A 153 9.60 -1.58 9.31
CA ILE A 153 9.18 -2.76 8.54
C ILE A 153 9.35 -2.52 7.03
N TYR A 154 8.90 -1.36 6.53
CA TYR A 154 8.92 -1.04 5.10
C TYR A 154 10.15 -0.23 4.67
N TYR A 155 11.18 -0.09 5.51
CA TYR A 155 12.34 0.77 5.25
C TYR A 155 12.99 0.55 3.87
N PRO A 156 13.16 -0.70 3.39
CA PRO A 156 13.67 -0.94 2.03
C PRO A 156 12.82 -0.27 0.94
N ASP A 157 11.48 -0.27 1.07
CA ASP A 157 10.57 0.39 0.13
C ASP A 157 10.78 1.92 0.13
N PHE A 158 11.04 2.52 1.29
CA PHE A 158 11.31 3.96 1.40
C PHE A 158 12.61 4.36 0.69
N ILE A 159 13.69 3.62 0.97
CA ILE A 159 15.01 3.87 0.37
C ILE A 159 14.96 3.68 -1.14
N MET A 160 14.35 2.59 -1.59
CA MET A 160 14.34 2.24 -3.00
C MET A 160 13.60 3.27 -3.86
N TYR A 161 12.62 3.98 -3.28
CA TYR A 161 11.71 4.87 -4.00
C TYR A 161 11.85 6.34 -3.65
N ASN A 162 12.84 6.66 -2.80
CA ASN A 162 13.19 8.00 -2.37
C ASN A 162 11.99 8.74 -1.76
N TYR A 163 11.26 8.06 -0.87
CA TYR A 163 10.23 8.66 -0.03
C TYR A 163 10.84 9.02 1.33
N SER A 164 10.51 10.20 1.87
CA SER A 164 10.94 10.58 3.23
C SER A 164 9.88 10.20 4.25
N ILE A 165 10.30 9.77 5.45
CA ILE A 165 9.38 9.54 6.57
C ILE A 165 8.63 10.81 6.98
N ASP A 166 9.18 12.00 6.68
CA ASP A 166 8.53 13.29 6.97
C ASP A 166 7.21 13.47 6.22
N GLU A 167 7.00 12.75 5.12
CA GLU A 167 5.72 12.73 4.39
C GLU A 167 4.61 11.98 5.15
N PHE A 168 4.96 11.34 6.27
CA PHE A 168 4.10 10.39 6.98
C PHE A 168 3.91 10.74 8.46
N LEU A 169 4.81 11.53 9.07
CA LEU A 169 4.73 11.90 10.47
C LEU A 169 3.91 13.19 10.69
N GLU A 170 3.23 13.24 11.84
CA GLU A 170 2.75 14.52 12.36
C GLU A 170 3.95 15.37 12.79
N THR A 171 3.98 16.62 12.33
CA THR A 171 4.90 17.64 12.82
C THR A 171 4.27 18.25 14.05
N GLU A 172 5.00 18.25 15.17
CA GLU A 172 4.63 18.98 16.40
C GLU A 172 4.45 20.48 16.14
#